data_AF-A0A176EE04-F1
#
_entry.id   AF-A0A176EE04-F1
#
_cell.length_a   1.000
_cell.length_b   1.000
_cell.length_c   1.000
_cell.angle_alpha   90.00
_cell.angle_beta   90.00
_cell.angle_gamma   90.00
#
_symmetry.space_group_name_H-M   'P 1'
#
loop_
_entity.id
_entity.type
_entity.pdbx_description
1 polymer ?
#
loop_
_entity_poly.entity_id
_entity_poly.type
_entity_poly.pdbx_seq_one_letter_code
_entity_poly.pdbx_strand_id
1 'polypeptide(L)'
;MLTALEIVRDRPASYRSFIRSIAMFTVTRGNEYGARFAVEHYAFDRETKRSDIISGIARSIPKNATLMAKAQPSQMREWRMAMHAGMPFSPSDLQLIRRQRDDLAIMPLECREAALDETAAFYAIQRVGPGSSTLAQARRAADEAQVLWLTFLATCCRENDRTSLGSAYQAWRAIESARPLPF
;
A
#
# COMPACT_ATOMS: atom_id res chain seq x y z
N MET A 1 -1.58 -0.03 15.42
CA MET A 1 -1.32 -0.98 14.31
C MET A 1 -1.26 -0.18 13.02
N LEU A 2 -0.41 -0.56 12.07
CA LEU A 2 -0.22 0.17 10.82
C LEU A 2 -0.36 -0.79 9.64
N THR A 3 -1.13 -0.40 8.63
CA THR A 3 -1.28 -1.15 7.37
C THR A 3 -0.84 -0.27 6.20
N ALA A 4 0.16 -0.70 5.45
CA ALA A 4 0.53 -0.09 4.17
C ALA A 4 -0.24 -0.77 3.04
N LEU A 5 -0.81 0.01 2.13
CA LEU A 5 -1.67 -0.43 1.05
C LEU A 5 -1.10 0.00 -0.29
N GLU A 6 -0.92 -0.98 -1.17
CA GLU A 6 -0.63 -0.77 -2.59
C GLU A 6 -1.85 -1.17 -3.43
N ILE A 7 -2.24 -0.32 -4.38
CA ILE A 7 -3.35 -0.58 -5.32
C ILE A 7 -2.81 -0.47 -6.74
N VAL A 8 -2.76 -1.61 -7.44
CA VAL A 8 -2.35 -1.68 -8.83
C VAL A 8 -3.58 -1.60 -9.74
N ARG A 9 -3.54 -0.68 -10.69
CA ARG A 9 -4.61 -0.43 -11.66
C ARG A 9 -4.09 -0.54 -13.09
N ASP A 10 -4.96 -0.84 -14.02
CA ASP A 10 -4.62 -0.84 -15.46
C ASP A 10 -4.44 0.57 -16.05
N ARG A 11 -5.02 1.58 -15.40
CA ARG A 11 -5.00 3.00 -15.78
C ARG A 11 -5.01 3.88 -14.53
N PRO A 12 -4.61 5.16 -14.64
CA PRO A 12 -4.83 6.14 -13.58
C PRO A 12 -6.30 6.16 -13.12
N ALA A 13 -6.49 6.54 -11.85
CA ALA A 13 -7.80 6.49 -11.18
C ALA A 13 -8.86 7.27 -11.96
N SER A 14 -9.80 6.53 -12.56
CA SER A 14 -10.94 7.06 -13.32
C SER A 14 -12.08 6.04 -13.30
N TYR A 15 -13.25 6.45 -13.79
CA TYR A 15 -14.41 5.55 -13.92
C TYR A 15 -14.17 4.37 -14.87
N ARG A 16 -13.15 4.43 -15.73
CA ARG A 16 -12.76 3.34 -16.65
C ARG A 16 -11.56 2.52 -16.16
N SER A 17 -11.02 2.83 -14.97
CA SER A 17 -9.87 2.12 -14.42
C SER A 17 -10.31 0.94 -13.57
N PHE A 18 -9.68 -0.21 -13.80
CA PHE A 18 -9.94 -1.43 -13.04
C PHE A 18 -8.78 -1.67 -12.09
N ILE A 19 -9.11 -1.93 -10.82
CA ILE A 19 -8.12 -2.45 -9.86
C ILE A 19 -7.80 -3.87 -10.31
N ARG A 20 -6.52 -4.16 -10.52
CA ARG A 20 -6.05 -5.49 -10.96
C ARG A 20 -5.49 -6.28 -9.79
N SER A 21 -4.95 -5.59 -8.79
CA SER A 21 -4.38 -6.19 -7.61
C SER A 21 -4.36 -5.18 -6.47
N ILE A 22 -4.44 -5.69 -5.25
CA ILE A 22 -4.08 -4.95 -4.04
C ILE A 22 -3.09 -5.76 -3.23
N ALA A 23 -2.28 -5.09 -2.44
CA ALA A 23 -1.58 -5.73 -1.36
C ALA A 23 -1.63 -4.88 -0.09
N MET A 24 -1.75 -5.55 1.04
CA MET A 24 -1.74 -4.96 2.36
C MET A 24 -0.60 -5.55 3.17
N PHE A 25 0.25 -4.69 3.69
CA PHE A 25 1.31 -5.06 4.61
C PHE A 25 0.99 -4.49 5.99
N THR A 26 0.64 -5.37 6.94
CA THR A 26 0.20 -4.97 8.28
C THR A 26 1.27 -5.25 9.31
N VAL A 27 1.59 -4.23 10.11
CA VAL A 27 2.55 -4.27 11.20
C VAL A 27 1.85 -4.02 12.53
N THR A 28 1.98 -4.98 13.43
CA THR A 28 1.43 -4.94 14.79
C THR A 28 2.56 -4.94 15.79
N ARG A 29 2.78 -3.82 16.49
CA ARG A 29 3.68 -3.77 17.63
C ARG A 29 3.05 -4.53 18.81
N GLY A 30 3.81 -5.43 19.41
CA GLY A 30 3.47 -6.11 20.66
C GLY A 30 4.00 -5.34 21.87
N ASN A 31 3.66 -5.83 23.07
CA ASN A 31 3.98 -5.16 24.34
C ASN A 31 5.44 -5.33 24.78
N GLU A 32 6.16 -6.34 24.28
CA GLU A 32 7.52 -6.69 24.71
C GLU A 32 8.51 -6.67 23.53
N TYR A 33 8.61 -5.54 22.83
CA TYR A 33 9.56 -5.31 21.73
C TYR A 33 9.38 -6.16 20.46
N GLY A 34 8.43 -7.10 20.45
CA GLY A 34 8.08 -7.87 19.27
C GLY A 34 7.22 -7.08 18.28
N ALA A 35 7.43 -7.29 16.99
CA ALA A 35 6.50 -6.87 15.95
C ALA A 35 6.01 -8.10 15.19
N ARG A 36 4.71 -8.13 14.88
CA ARG A 36 4.11 -9.10 13.96
C ARG A 36 3.87 -8.44 12.63
N PHE A 37 4.17 -9.17 11.57
CA PHE A 37 4.04 -8.72 10.20
C PHE A 37 3.12 -9.70 9.46
N ALA A 38 2.26 -9.16 8.61
CA ALA A 38 1.38 -9.93 7.75
C ALA A 38 1.30 -9.29 6.37
N VAL A 39 1.29 -10.13 5.34
CA VAL A 39 1.07 -9.72 3.95
C VAL A 39 -0.21 -10.38 3.47
N GLU A 40 -1.11 -9.58 2.94
CA GLU A 40 -2.26 -10.05 2.18
C GLU A 40 -2.15 -9.51 0.76
N HIS A 41 -2.33 -10.39 -0.24
CA HIS A 41 -2.20 -10.03 -1.65
C HIS A 41 -3.35 -10.66 -2.42
N TYR A 42 -4.15 -9.83 -3.09
CA TYR A 42 -5.30 -10.26 -3.87
C TYR A 42 -5.21 -9.72 -5.30
N ALA A 43 -5.55 -10.58 -6.26
CA ALA A 43 -5.71 -10.23 -7.67
C ALA A 43 -7.19 -10.27 -8.04
N PHE A 44 -7.58 -9.42 -8.99
CA PHE A 44 -8.98 -9.28 -9.41
C PHE A 44 -9.12 -9.35 -10.93
N ASP A 45 -10.24 -9.92 -11.39
CA ASP A 45 -10.64 -9.85 -12.79
C ASP A 45 -11.22 -8.47 -13.13
N ARG A 46 -11.67 -8.28 -14.38
CA ARG A 46 -12.25 -6.99 -14.82
C ARG A 46 -13.71 -6.82 -14.41
N GLU A 47 -14.37 -7.90 -14.01
CA GLU A 47 -15.79 -7.94 -13.67
C GLU A 47 -16.01 -7.61 -12.19
N THR A 48 -14.98 -7.81 -11.37
CA THR A 48 -14.97 -7.46 -9.96
C THR A 48 -15.22 -5.96 -9.78
N LYS A 49 -16.32 -5.62 -9.10
CA LYS A 49 -16.72 -4.23 -8.92
C LYS A 49 -15.76 -3.53 -7.97
N ARG A 50 -15.40 -2.29 -8.30
CA ARG A 50 -14.59 -1.43 -7.43
C ARG A 50 -15.18 -1.29 -6.02
N SER A 51 -16.51 -1.19 -5.89
CA SER A 51 -17.20 -1.13 -4.59
C SER A 51 -16.88 -2.34 -3.71
N ASP A 52 -16.82 -3.52 -4.32
CA ASP A 52 -16.67 -4.78 -3.60
C ASP A 52 -15.21 -4.93 -3.15
N ILE A 53 -14.26 -4.53 -4.00
CA ILE A 53 -12.83 -4.46 -3.67
C ILE A 53 -12.59 -3.47 -2.52
N ILE A 54 -13.13 -2.26 -2.60
CA ILE A 54 -13.00 -1.26 -1.54
C ILE A 54 -13.60 -1.78 -0.23
N SER A 55 -14.77 -2.42 -0.30
CA SER A 55 -15.41 -2.98 0.89
C SER A 55 -14.60 -4.15 1.48
N GLY A 56 -13.93 -4.93 0.62
CA GLY A 56 -12.97 -5.96 1.04
C GLY A 56 -11.79 -5.35 1.80
N ILE A 57 -11.12 -4.35 1.22
CA ILE A 57 -10.01 -3.61 1.87
C ILE A 57 -10.46 -3.05 3.22
N ALA A 58 -11.60 -2.35 3.24
CA ALA A 58 -12.14 -1.73 4.43
C ALA A 58 -12.45 -2.75 5.54
N ARG A 59 -12.81 -4.00 5.21
CA ARG A 59 -13.02 -5.07 6.20
C ARG A 59 -11.71 -5.70 6.69
N SER A 60 -10.71 -5.83 5.84
CA SER A 60 -9.42 -6.44 6.20
C SER A 60 -8.57 -5.57 7.13
N ILE A 61 -8.71 -4.23 7.05
CA ILE A 61 -7.95 -3.33 7.91
C ILE A 61 -8.47 -3.40 9.35
N PRO A 62 -7.61 -3.65 10.35
CA PRO A 62 -8.05 -3.73 11.75
C PRO A 62 -8.61 -2.41 12.30
N LYS A 63 -9.39 -2.49 13.38
CA LYS A 63 -10.02 -1.31 14.01
C LYS A 63 -8.98 -0.34 14.55
N ASN A 64 -9.25 0.97 14.42
CA ASN A 64 -8.39 2.07 14.89
C ASN A 64 -6.94 1.98 14.34
N ALA A 65 -6.75 1.37 13.17
CA ALA A 65 -5.44 1.26 12.54
C ALA A 65 -5.09 2.53 11.76
N THR A 66 -3.80 2.74 11.54
CA THR A 66 -3.30 3.72 10.58
C THR A 66 -3.19 3.05 9.21
N LEU A 67 -3.93 3.56 8.22
CA LEU A 67 -3.81 3.13 6.82
C LEU A 67 -2.88 4.07 6.07
N MET A 68 -1.78 3.53 5.57
CA MET A 68 -0.82 4.25 4.74
C MET A 68 -0.96 3.81 3.28
N ALA A 69 -0.89 4.76 2.36
CA ALA A 69 -0.84 4.49 0.94
C ALA A 69 -0.04 5.58 0.24
N LYS A 70 0.51 5.27 -0.92
CA LYS A 70 1.23 6.28 -1.70
C LYS A 70 0.30 7.42 -2.08
N ALA A 71 0.73 8.65 -1.82
CA ALA A 71 0.01 9.83 -2.29
C ALA A 71 0.02 9.84 -3.82
N GLN A 72 -1.16 9.97 -4.43
CA GLN A 72 -1.27 10.04 -5.89
C GLN A 72 -1.07 11.49 -6.35
N PRO A 73 0.01 11.82 -7.08
CA PRO A 73 0.34 13.20 -7.44
C PRO A 73 -0.68 13.85 -8.37
N SER A 74 -1.45 13.05 -9.12
CA SER A 74 -2.32 13.53 -10.19
C SER A 74 -3.62 14.18 -9.69
N GLN A 75 -3.97 13.98 -8.43
CA GLN A 75 -5.25 14.43 -7.91
C GLN A 75 -5.36 15.97 -8.01
N MET A 76 -4.43 16.78 -7.53
CA MET A 76 -4.65 18.25 -7.58
C MET A 76 -4.78 18.85 -8.99
N ARG A 77 -3.99 18.42 -9.99
CA ARG A 77 -4.04 19.03 -11.34
C ARG A 77 -5.24 18.56 -12.14
N GLU A 78 -5.57 17.27 -12.06
CA GLU A 78 -6.76 16.71 -12.69
C GLU A 78 -8.04 17.21 -12.00
N TRP A 79 -8.00 17.42 -10.68
CA TRP A 79 -9.10 18.04 -9.94
C TRP A 79 -9.36 19.48 -10.37
N ARG A 80 -8.30 20.29 -10.52
CA ARG A 80 -8.44 21.67 -11.03
C ARG A 80 -9.05 21.67 -12.44
N MET A 81 -8.53 20.83 -13.35
CA MET A 81 -9.06 20.73 -14.71
C MET A 81 -10.51 20.22 -14.76
N ALA A 82 -10.86 19.22 -13.96
CA ALA A 82 -12.21 18.66 -13.90
C ALA A 82 -13.23 19.63 -13.28
N MET A 83 -12.84 20.38 -12.25
CA MET A 83 -13.66 21.46 -11.69
C MET A 83 -13.92 22.56 -12.72
N HIS A 84 -12.88 22.96 -13.48
CA HIS A 84 -13.05 23.91 -14.58
C HIS A 84 -13.93 23.37 -15.73
N ALA A 85 -13.99 22.06 -15.92
CA ALA A 85 -14.77 21.41 -16.98
C ALA A 85 -16.18 20.95 -16.55
N GLY A 86 -16.60 21.18 -15.30
CA GLY A 86 -17.92 20.76 -14.80
C GLY A 86 -18.13 19.23 -14.79
N MET A 87 -17.05 18.45 -14.82
CA MET A 87 -17.13 16.99 -14.91
C MET A 87 -17.34 16.37 -13.52
N PRO A 88 -18.21 15.34 -13.39
CA PRO A 88 -18.43 14.66 -12.11
C PRO A 88 -17.13 14.01 -11.61
N PHE A 89 -16.75 14.36 -10.38
CA PHE A 89 -15.53 13.89 -9.74
C PHE A 89 -15.72 12.45 -9.21
N SER A 90 -14.87 11.51 -9.64
CA SER A 90 -14.86 10.17 -9.03
C SER A 90 -13.99 10.21 -7.77
N PRO A 91 -14.51 9.84 -6.59
CA PRO A 91 -13.73 9.81 -5.36
C PRO A 91 -12.54 8.86 -5.50
N SER A 92 -11.42 9.20 -4.86
CA SER A 92 -10.25 8.32 -4.77
C SER A 92 -10.53 7.09 -3.92
N ASP A 93 -9.71 6.05 -4.05
CA ASP A 93 -9.88 4.83 -3.25
C ASP A 93 -9.78 5.09 -1.75
N LEU A 94 -8.84 5.93 -1.34
CA LEU A 94 -8.70 6.33 0.06
C LEU A 94 -9.92 7.10 0.57
N GLN A 95 -10.54 7.93 -0.27
CA GLN A 95 -11.79 8.62 0.08
C GLN A 95 -12.95 7.63 0.22
N LEU A 96 -13.04 6.62 -0.66
CA LEU A 96 -14.06 5.58 -0.57
C LEU A 96 -13.87 4.70 0.68
N ILE A 97 -12.63 4.34 1.03
CA ILE A 97 -12.30 3.62 2.27
C ILE A 97 -12.69 4.48 3.49
N ARG A 98 -12.31 5.76 3.51
CA ARG A 98 -12.66 6.70 4.61
C ARG A 98 -14.17 6.79 4.84
N ARG A 99 -14.97 6.75 3.78
CA ARG A 99 -16.44 6.78 3.90
C ARG A 99 -17.02 5.53 4.57
N GLN A 100 -16.33 4.40 4.51
CA GLN A 100 -16.76 3.15 5.14
C GLN A 100 -16.16 2.93 6.53
N ARG A 101 -15.07 3.64 6.85
CA ARG A 101 -14.25 3.45 8.06
C ARG A 101 -13.78 4.80 8.59
N ASP A 102 -14.59 5.41 9.43
CA ASP A 102 -14.30 6.66 10.14
C ASP A 102 -13.28 6.50 11.27
N ASP A 103 -13.11 5.27 11.77
CA ASP A 103 -12.14 4.89 12.79
C ASP A 103 -10.68 4.86 12.29
N LEU A 104 -10.45 4.86 10.98
CA LEU A 104 -9.10 4.74 10.41
C LEU A 104 -8.39 6.09 10.30
N ALA A 105 -7.15 6.12 10.79
CA ALA A 105 -6.23 7.21 10.50
C ALA A 105 -5.59 6.98 9.13
N ILE A 106 -6.13 7.62 8.07
CA ILE A 106 -5.56 7.52 6.72
C ILE A 106 -4.45 8.54 6.53
N MET A 107 -3.26 8.05 6.16
CA MET A 107 -2.04 8.82 5.95
C MET A 107 -1.48 8.58 4.53
N PRO A 108 -1.82 9.44 3.57
CA PRO A 108 -1.16 9.44 2.26
C PRO A 108 0.32 9.81 2.44
N LEU A 109 1.22 9.01 1.89
CA LEU A 109 2.66 9.25 1.98
C LEU A 109 3.19 9.77 0.66
N GLU A 110 3.68 11.01 0.66
CA GLU A 110 4.38 11.59 -0.49
C GLU A 110 5.81 11.06 -0.53
N CYS A 111 6.03 10.03 -1.36
CA CYS A 111 7.36 9.47 -1.60
C CYS A 111 7.78 9.68 -3.05
N ARG A 112 9.00 10.18 -3.23
CA ARG A 112 9.69 10.17 -4.53
C ARG A 112 10.09 8.73 -4.86
N GLU A 113 10.05 8.35 -6.14
CA GLU A 113 10.49 7.00 -6.57
C GLU A 113 11.91 6.68 -6.11
N ALA A 114 12.83 7.65 -6.18
CA ALA A 114 14.21 7.47 -5.73
C ALA A 114 14.31 7.01 -4.26
N ALA A 115 13.48 7.56 -3.36
CA ALA A 115 13.49 7.15 -1.95
C ALA A 115 12.96 5.73 -1.75
N LEU A 116 11.96 5.34 -2.55
CA LEU A 116 11.42 3.98 -2.55
C LEU A 116 12.46 3.00 -3.14
N ASP A 117 13.19 3.39 -4.20
CA ASP A 117 14.26 2.60 -4.81
C ASP A 117 15.44 2.41 -3.86
N GLU A 118 15.89 3.48 -3.18
CA GLU A 118 16.93 3.41 -2.14
C GLU A 118 16.53 2.48 -0.99
N THR A 119 15.29 2.62 -0.50
CA THR A 119 14.75 1.76 0.56
C THR A 119 14.73 0.30 0.12
N ALA A 120 14.23 0.03 -1.09
CA ALA A 120 14.16 -1.31 -1.61
C ALA A 120 15.54 -1.95 -1.81
N ALA A 121 16.51 -1.19 -2.32
CA ALA A 121 17.89 -1.64 -2.45
C ALA A 121 18.48 -2.01 -1.08
N PHE A 122 18.26 -1.19 -0.05
CA PHE A 122 18.76 -1.46 1.31
C PHE A 122 18.17 -2.75 1.91
N TYR A 123 16.89 -3.03 1.68
CA TYR A 123 16.23 -4.24 2.17
C TYR A 123 16.23 -5.41 1.19
N ALA A 124 16.98 -5.30 0.07
CA ALA A 124 17.04 -6.30 -1.01
C ALA A 124 15.66 -6.71 -1.58
N ILE A 125 14.73 -5.75 -1.66
CA ILE A 125 13.38 -5.96 -2.20
C ILE A 125 13.38 -5.62 -3.68
N GLN A 126 12.86 -6.52 -4.51
CA GLN A 126 12.72 -6.28 -5.95
C GLN A 126 11.49 -5.42 -6.23
N ARG A 127 11.71 -4.19 -6.66
CA ARG A 127 10.67 -3.27 -7.12
C ARG A 127 10.42 -3.39 -8.60
N VAL A 128 9.26 -2.90 -9.00
CA VAL A 128 8.91 -2.72 -10.41
C VAL A 128 8.90 -1.24 -10.70
N GLY A 129 9.84 -0.80 -11.54
CA GLY A 129 10.00 0.62 -11.85
C GLY A 129 8.79 1.24 -12.55
N PRO A 130 8.70 2.59 -12.55
CA PRO A 130 7.64 3.30 -13.26
C PRO A 130 7.65 2.94 -14.75
N GLY A 131 6.47 2.72 -15.33
CA GLY A 131 6.29 2.35 -16.75
C GLY A 131 6.28 0.85 -17.04
N SER A 132 6.52 0.00 -16.04
CA SER A 132 6.38 -1.46 -16.19
C SER A 132 4.93 -1.88 -16.46
N SER A 133 4.74 -3.09 -17.00
CA SER A 133 3.40 -3.60 -17.28
C SER A 133 2.57 -3.76 -15.99
N THR A 134 1.26 -3.58 -16.08
CA THR A 134 0.34 -3.78 -14.94
C THR A 134 0.45 -5.18 -14.34
N LEU A 135 0.76 -6.20 -15.14
CA LEU A 135 0.98 -7.55 -14.64
C LEU A 135 2.25 -7.65 -13.79
N ALA A 136 3.34 -7.02 -14.23
CA ALA A 136 4.57 -6.96 -13.45
C ALA A 136 4.35 -6.23 -12.12
N GLN A 137 3.66 -5.08 -12.16
CA GLN A 137 3.29 -4.32 -10.97
C GLN A 137 2.41 -5.16 -10.02
N ALA A 138 1.39 -5.84 -10.55
CA ALA A 138 0.48 -6.67 -9.75
C ALA A 138 1.23 -7.80 -9.03
N ARG A 139 2.20 -8.45 -9.69
CA ARG A 139 3.04 -9.50 -9.07
C ARG A 139 3.90 -8.97 -7.92
N ARG A 140 4.23 -7.68 -7.94
CA ARG A 140 5.09 -7.03 -6.93
C ARG A 140 4.33 -6.11 -5.98
N ALA A 141 2.99 -6.09 -6.02
CA ALA A 141 2.19 -5.23 -5.16
C ALA A 141 2.52 -5.42 -3.67
N ALA A 142 2.73 -6.67 -3.24
CA ALA A 142 3.13 -6.99 -1.87
C ALA A 142 4.52 -6.45 -1.50
N ASP A 143 5.47 -6.52 -2.44
CA ASP A 143 6.81 -5.98 -2.27
C ASP A 143 6.76 -4.44 -2.18
N GLU A 144 5.98 -3.79 -3.04
CA GLU A 144 5.76 -2.33 -3.01
C GLU A 144 5.09 -1.86 -1.70
N ALA A 145 4.09 -2.60 -1.18
CA ALA A 145 3.47 -2.27 0.10
C ALA A 145 4.46 -2.38 1.28
N GLN A 146 5.36 -3.37 1.26
CA GLN A 146 6.44 -3.50 2.24
C GLN A 146 7.43 -2.33 2.12
N VAL A 147 7.87 -1.99 0.91
CA VAL A 147 8.77 -0.85 0.66
C VAL A 147 8.15 0.44 1.18
N LEU A 148 6.86 0.68 0.92
CA LEU A 148 6.17 1.88 1.40
C LEU A 148 6.25 2.02 2.93
N TRP A 149 5.99 0.93 3.66
CA TRP A 149 6.13 0.93 5.11
C TRP A 149 7.58 1.14 5.56
N LEU A 150 8.55 0.51 4.91
CA LEU A 150 9.98 0.65 5.23
C LEU A 150 10.47 2.07 4.98
N THR A 151 9.99 2.73 3.92
CA THR A 151 10.32 4.11 3.63
C THR A 151 9.73 5.03 4.69
N PHE A 152 8.50 4.79 5.13
CA PHE A 152 7.95 5.50 6.29
C PHE A 152 8.77 5.26 7.56
N LEU A 153 9.17 4.02 7.84
CA LEU A 153 10.01 3.70 8.99
C LEU A 153 11.31 4.51 8.94
N ALA A 154 12.00 4.50 7.79
CA ALA A 154 13.26 5.19 7.59
C ALA A 154 13.15 6.72 7.66
N THR A 155 12.01 7.31 7.30
CA THR A 155 11.86 8.77 7.20
C THR A 155 11.14 9.40 8.39
N CYS A 156 10.15 8.72 8.97
CA CYS A 156 9.24 9.31 9.97
C CYS A 156 9.40 8.75 11.38
N CYS A 157 10.02 7.59 11.57
CA CYS A 157 10.21 6.99 12.90
C CYS A 157 11.54 7.42 13.54
N ARG A 158 11.66 7.26 14.86
CA ARG A 158 12.91 7.48 15.61
C ARG A 158 13.94 6.40 15.29
N GLU A 159 15.23 6.69 15.47
CA GLU A 159 16.32 5.76 15.20
C GLU A 159 16.16 4.40 15.91
N ASN A 160 15.82 4.41 17.21
CA ASN A 160 15.58 3.18 17.96
C ASN A 160 14.47 2.31 17.34
N ASP A 161 13.38 2.94 16.88
CA ASP A 161 12.28 2.25 16.22
C ASP A 161 12.71 1.71 14.84
N ARG A 162 13.53 2.47 14.10
CA ARG A 162 14.08 2.04 12.80
C ARG A 162 14.91 0.78 12.95
N THR A 163 15.84 0.78 13.90
CA THR A 163 16.72 -0.36 14.15
C THR A 163 15.91 -1.57 14.63
N SER A 164 15.09 -1.39 15.68
CA SER A 164 14.32 -2.49 16.26
C SER A 164 13.32 -3.10 15.26
N LEU A 165 12.48 -2.28 14.61
CA LEU A 165 11.48 -2.78 13.66
C LEU A 165 12.10 -3.22 12.34
N GLY A 166 13.18 -2.59 11.91
CA GLY A 166 13.92 -2.97 10.72
C GLY A 166 14.54 -4.37 10.87
N SER A 167 15.18 -4.65 12.01
CA SER A 167 15.72 -5.98 12.30
C SER A 167 14.60 -7.02 12.46
N ALA A 168 13.50 -6.69 13.14
CA ALA A 168 12.36 -7.58 13.27
C ALA A 168 11.74 -7.92 11.89
N TYR A 169 11.66 -6.93 11.01
CA TYR A 169 11.20 -7.12 9.63
C TYR A 169 12.13 -8.06 8.85
N GLN A 170 13.45 -7.86 8.93
CA GLN A 170 14.41 -8.73 8.23
C GLN A 170 14.33 -10.18 8.72
N ALA A 171 14.21 -10.38 10.04
CA ALA A 171 14.03 -11.71 10.62
C ALA A 171 12.73 -12.35 10.14
N TRP A 172 11.62 -11.61 10.16
CA TRP A 172 10.34 -12.08 9.64
C TRP A 172 10.42 -12.42 8.14
N ARG A 173 11.04 -11.56 7.33
CA ARG A 173 11.14 -11.76 5.88
C ARG A 173 11.98 -12.99 5.53
N ALA A 174 13.06 -13.25 6.27
CA ALA A 174 13.85 -14.46 6.13
C ALA A 174 12.99 -15.72 6.40
N ILE A 175 12.19 -15.70 7.47
CA ILE A 175 11.27 -16.79 7.81
C ILE A 175 10.22 -16.98 6.71
N GLU A 176 9.58 -15.91 6.24
CA GLU A 176 8.59 -15.99 5.16
C GLU A 176 9.20 -16.54 3.86
N SER A 177 10.41 -16.12 3.52
CA SER A 177 11.10 -16.62 2.32
C SER A 177 11.48 -18.10 2.41
N ALA A 178 11.65 -18.61 3.63
CA ALA A 178 11.95 -20.01 3.89
C ALA A 178 10.69 -20.89 4.00
N ARG A 179 9.48 -20.30 4.01
CA ARG A 179 8.25 -21.10 4.07
C ARG A 179 8.12 -21.93 2.78
N PRO A 180 7.87 -23.24 2.89
CA PRO A 180 7.62 -24.07 1.73
C PRO A 180 6.35 -23.58 1.03
N LEU A 181 6.39 -23.56 -0.31
CA LEU A 181 5.18 -23.32 -1.10
C LEU A 181 4.17 -24.41 -0.75
N PRO A 182 2.89 -24.08 -0.48
CA PRO A 182 1.87 -25.09 -0.25
C PRO A 182 1.82 -26.02 -1.48
N PHE A 183 1.96 -27.31 -1.21
CA PHE A 183 1.95 -28.39 -2.20
C PHE A 183 0.55 -28.58 -2.79
#